data_AF-A0A9D6F0N7-F1
#
_entry.id   AF-A0A9D6F0N7-F1
#
_cell.length_a   1.000
_cell.length_b   1.000
_cell.length_c   1.000
_cell.angle_alpha   90.00
_cell.angle_beta   90.00
_cell.angle_gamma   90.00
#
_symmetry.space_group_name_H-M   'P 1'
#
loop_
_entity.id
_entity.type
_entity.pdbx_description
1 polymer ?
#
loop_
_entity_poly.entity_id
_entity_poly.type
_entity_poly.pdbx_seq_one_letter_code
_entity_poly.pdbx_strand_id
1 'polypeptide(L)'
;MATVTKRYRIDGADEYTIEYRPVGSYLKIVAVGCPGDPYGNDSQTHHRYDSGEICVKPGYEPRTLDRAKAIASLWMKRYSRYIRTGRFDNSGGSVDV
;
A
#
# COMPACT_ATOMS: atom_id res chain seq x y z
N MET A 1 0.25 18.13 10.07
CA MET A 1 0.63 17.74 8.70
C MET A 1 -0.63 17.68 7.85
N ALA A 2 -0.54 17.95 6.54
CA ALA A 2 -1.67 17.80 5.62
C ALA A 2 -1.64 16.42 4.95
N THR A 3 -2.81 15.95 4.50
CA THR A 3 -2.90 14.76 3.65
C THR A 3 -2.16 15.00 2.34
N VAL A 4 -1.37 14.01 1.90
CA VAL A 4 -0.66 14.06 0.61
C VAL A 4 -1.21 12.99 -0.30
N THR A 5 -1.69 13.37 -1.48
CA THR A 5 -2.16 12.43 -2.51
C THR A 5 -1.13 12.31 -3.62
N LYS A 6 -0.77 11.08 -3.99
CA LYS A 6 0.19 10.79 -5.05
C LYS A 6 -0.36 9.72 -5.98
N ARG A 7 -0.10 9.89 -7.28
CA ARG A 7 -0.36 8.89 -8.31
C ARG A 7 0.92 8.14 -8.64
N TYR A 8 0.79 6.83 -8.83
CA TYR A 8 1.88 5.93 -9.15
C TYR A 8 1.50 5.08 -10.35
N ARG A 9 2.52 4.68 -11.12
CA ARG A 9 2.40 3.69 -12.17
C ARG A 9 3.44 2.60 -11.94
N ILE A 10 3.01 1.37 -11.77
CA ILE A 10 3.88 0.21 -11.53
C ILE A 10 3.93 -0.66 -12.78
N ASP A 11 5.14 -1.12 -13.12
CA ASP A 11 5.44 -1.96 -14.29
C ASP A 11 4.86 -1.42 -15.61
N GLY A 12 4.68 -0.09 -15.70
CA GLY A 12 4.13 0.56 -16.89
C GLY A 12 2.65 0.29 -17.17
N ALA A 13 1.92 -0.44 -16.32
CA ALA A 13 0.52 -0.81 -16.57
C ALA A 13 -0.41 -0.42 -15.42
N ASP A 14 0.00 -0.68 -14.18
CA ASP A 14 -0.91 -0.60 -13.05
C ASP A 14 -0.89 0.79 -12.43
N GLU A 15 -2.05 1.45 -12.43
CA GLU A 15 -2.20 2.78 -11.88
C GLU A 15 -2.74 2.74 -10.43
N TYR A 16 -2.10 3.52 -9.57
CA TYR A 16 -2.48 3.64 -8.17
C TYR A 16 -2.61 5.11 -7.78
N THR A 17 -3.58 5.39 -6.92
CA THR A 17 -3.68 6.67 -6.21
C THR A 17 -3.60 6.38 -4.72
N ILE A 18 -2.53 6.88 -4.09
CA ILE A 18 -2.23 6.68 -2.67
C ILE A 18 -2.38 8.00 -1.93
N GLU A 19 -3.09 7.97 -0.82
CA GLU A 19 -3.16 9.05 0.15
C GLU A 19 -2.33 8.72 1.38
N TYR A 20 -1.50 9.67 1.79
CA TYR A 20 -0.74 9.64 3.04
C TYR A 20 -1.43 10.56 4.03
N ARG A 21 -2.16 9.97 4.99
CA ARG A 21 -2.99 10.69 5.95
C ARG A 21 -2.27 10.76 7.30
N PRO A 22 -1.99 11.94 7.86
CA PRO A 22 -1.37 12.06 9.16
C PRO A 22 -2.31 11.65 10.29
N VAL A 23 -1.81 10.83 11.21
CA VAL A 23 -2.50 10.36 12.41
C VAL A 23 -1.54 10.46 13.59
N GLY A 24 -1.69 11.50 14.40
CA GLY A 24 -0.79 11.78 15.51
C GLY A 24 0.66 11.94 15.04
N SER A 25 1.51 10.97 15.39
CA SER A 25 2.94 10.96 15.08
C SER A 25 3.34 10.12 13.86
N TYR A 26 2.39 9.49 13.17
CA TYR A 26 2.65 8.64 12.01
C TYR A 26 1.72 8.94 10.84
N LEU A 27 1.95 8.26 9.71
CA LEU A 27 1.16 8.37 8.49
C LEU A 27 0.42 7.06 8.23
N LYS A 28 -0.90 7.12 8.07
CA LYS A 28 -1.67 6.07 7.43
C LYS A 28 -1.46 6.12 5.92
N ILE A 29 -1.45 4.95 5.29
CA ILE A 29 -1.33 4.81 3.84
C ILE A 29 -2.65 4.24 3.33
N VAL A 30 -3.33 4.97 2.44
CA VAL A 30 -4.65 4.59 1.93
C VAL A 30 -4.61 4.53 0.41
N ALA A 31 -4.86 3.34 -0.15
CA ALA A 31 -5.05 3.13 -1.58
C ALA A 31 -6.50 3.48 -1.96
N VAL A 32 -6.71 4.74 -2.36
CA VAL A 32 -8.01 5.26 -2.81
C VAL A 32 -8.30 4.93 -4.27
N GLY A 33 -7.28 4.56 -5.04
CA GLY A 33 -7.42 3.96 -6.36
C GLY A 33 -6.34 2.90 -6.59
N CYS A 34 -6.73 1.75 -7.13
CA CYS A 34 -5.85 0.64 -7.50
C CYS A 34 -6.52 -0.21 -8.58
N PRO A 35 -5.80 -1.12 -9.25
CA PRO A 35 -6.41 -2.11 -10.12
C PRO A 35 -7.46 -2.94 -9.37
N GLY A 36 -8.43 -3.48 -10.12
CA GLY A 36 -9.43 -4.38 -9.56
C GLY A 36 -8.82 -5.68 -9.06
N ASP A 37 -9.50 -6.31 -8.10
CA ASP A 37 -9.12 -7.59 -7.52
C ASP A 37 -9.87 -8.74 -8.21
N PRO A 38 -9.22 -9.53 -9.10
CA PRO A 38 -9.89 -10.62 -9.79
C PRO A 38 -9.98 -11.91 -8.96
N TYR A 39 -9.29 -12.00 -7.82
CA TYR A 39 -9.20 -13.22 -7.01
C TYR A 39 -9.98 -13.11 -5.69
N GLY A 40 -10.46 -11.92 -5.34
CA GLY A 40 -11.41 -11.68 -4.26
C GLY A 40 -10.85 -10.77 -3.17
N ASN A 41 -11.73 -10.02 -2.50
CA ASN A 41 -11.38 -8.95 -1.55
C ASN A 41 -11.03 -9.45 -0.14
N ASP A 42 -10.26 -10.54 0.00
CA ASP A 42 -9.78 -10.89 1.34
C ASP A 42 -8.66 -9.93 1.76
N SER A 43 -9.05 -8.96 2.59
CA SER A 43 -8.14 -7.96 3.16
C SER A 43 -6.89 -8.53 3.82
N GLN A 44 -6.95 -9.76 4.35
CA GLN A 44 -5.80 -10.45 4.94
C GLN A 44 -4.83 -10.97 3.88
N THR A 45 -5.33 -11.32 2.70
CA THR A 45 -4.51 -11.88 1.62
C THR A 45 -3.59 -10.83 1.02
N HIS A 46 -4.10 -9.62 0.75
CA HIS A 46 -3.34 -8.57 0.07
C HIS A 46 -3.04 -7.35 0.94
N HIS A 47 -3.18 -7.48 2.27
CA HIS A 47 -2.85 -6.45 3.26
C HIS A 47 -3.46 -5.07 2.97
N ARG A 48 -4.71 -5.04 2.50
CA ARG A 48 -5.49 -3.81 2.30
C ARG A 48 -6.88 -4.02 2.85
N TYR A 49 -7.27 -3.20 3.83
CA TYR A 49 -8.61 -3.22 4.40
C TYR A 49 -9.65 -2.70 3.40
N ASP A 50 -10.94 -2.96 3.66
CA ASP A 50 -12.05 -2.46 2.84
C ASP A 50 -12.09 -0.94 2.74
N SER A 51 -11.55 -0.24 3.75
CA SER A 51 -11.36 1.21 3.76
C SER A 51 -10.31 1.70 2.75
N GLY A 52 -9.59 0.79 2.09
CA GLY A 52 -8.41 1.05 1.28
C GLY A 52 -7.13 1.24 2.08
N GLU A 53 -7.19 1.22 3.41
CA GLU A 53 -6.00 1.35 4.27
C GLU A 53 -5.07 0.15 4.08
N ILE A 54 -3.79 0.42 3.82
CA ILE A 54 -2.75 -0.60 3.71
C ILE A 54 -2.35 -1.01 5.12
N CYS A 55 -2.39 -2.31 5.39
CA CYS A 55 -2.04 -2.86 6.69
C CYS A 55 -0.54 -2.70 6.95
N VAL A 56 -0.21 -2.02 8.04
CA VAL A 56 1.16 -1.90 8.57
C VAL A 56 1.16 -2.51 9.96
N LYS A 57 2.18 -3.33 10.25
CA LYS A 57 2.33 -3.97 11.56
C LYS A 57 2.38 -2.89 12.67
N PRO A 58 1.63 -3.06 13.78
CA PRO A 58 1.71 -2.13 14.90
C PRO A 58 3.14 -1.93 15.40
N GLY A 59 3.52 -0.67 15.65
CA GLY A 59 4.88 -0.26 16.03
C GLY A 59 5.84 -0.03 14.87
N TYR A 60 5.42 -0.31 13.62
CA TYR A 60 6.20 -0.08 12.40
C TYR A 60 5.60 1.03 11.52
N GLU A 61 4.66 1.80 12.07
CA GLU A 61 3.98 2.88 11.36
C GLU A 61 4.99 3.93 10.87
N PRO A 62 4.90 4.38 9.60
CA PRO A 62 5.86 5.32 9.06
C PRO A 62 5.68 6.71 9.68
N ARG A 63 6.75 7.24 10.29
CA ARG A 63 6.78 8.60 10.85
C ARG A 63 7.25 9.66 9.85
N THR A 64 7.73 9.22 8.68
CA THR A 64 8.19 10.10 7.60
C THR A 64 7.45 9.76 6.32
N LEU A 65 7.27 10.78 5.48
CA LEU A 65 6.61 10.61 4.19
C LEU A 65 7.38 9.65 3.28
N ASP A 66 8.71 9.65 3.33
CA ASP A 66 9.52 8.78 2.47
C ASP A 66 9.42 7.31 2.88
N ARG A 67 9.38 7.02 4.19
CA ARG A 67 9.08 5.66 4.68
C ARG A 67 7.68 5.21 4.26
N ALA A 68 6.69 6.10 4.36
CA ALA A 68 5.33 5.80 3.93
C ALA A 68 5.25 5.51 2.42
N LYS A 69 5.94 6.30 1.60
CA LYS A 69 6.03 6.07 0.14
C LYS A 69 6.72 4.74 -0.18
N ALA A 70 7.76 4.38 0.53
CA ALA A 70 8.49 3.15 0.28
C ALA A 70 7.66 1.91 0.67
N ILE A 71 6.94 1.96 1.80
CA ILE A 71 5.95 0.93 2.17
C ILE A 71 4.87 0.83 1.10
N ALA A 72 4.29 1.95 0.67
CA ALA A 72 3.28 1.97 -0.39
C ALA A 72 3.83 1.36 -1.68
N SER A 73 5.06 1.70 -2.07
CA SER A 73 5.69 1.20 -3.30
C SER A 73 5.92 -0.31 -3.26
N LEU A 74 6.34 -0.84 -2.12
CA LEU A 74 6.48 -2.29 -1.93
C LEU A 74 5.13 -3.00 -2.01
N TRP A 75 4.11 -2.45 -1.34
CA TRP A 75 2.75 -2.99 -1.40
C TRP A 75 2.22 -2.98 -2.83
N MET A 76 2.34 -1.86 -3.57
CA MET A 76 1.85 -1.75 -4.95
C MET A 76 2.51 -2.80 -5.85
N LYS A 77 3.84 -2.99 -5.77
CA LYS A 77 4.54 -4.04 -6.52
C LYS A 77 4.00 -5.45 -6.23
N ARG A 78 3.69 -5.75 -4.97
CA ARG A 78 3.14 -7.05 -4.56
C ARG A 78 1.69 -7.21 -5.02
N TYR A 79 0.89 -6.15 -4.92
CA TYR A 79 -0.49 -6.14 -5.40
C TYR A 79 -0.54 -6.32 -6.92
N SER A 80 0.30 -5.60 -7.68
CA SER A 80 0.49 -5.77 -9.12
C SER A 80 0.81 -7.20 -9.52
N ARG A 81 1.64 -7.89 -8.75
CA ARG A 81 1.94 -9.31 -8.97
C ARG A 81 0.74 -10.20 -8.62
N TYR A 82 0.07 -9.91 -7.51
CA TYR A 82 -1.09 -10.66 -7.04
C TYR A 82 -2.23 -10.65 -8.07
N ILE A 83 -2.64 -9.48 -8.58
CA ILE A 83 -3.74 -9.37 -9.56
C ILE A 83 -3.46 -10.10 -10.88
N ARG A 84 -2.20 -10.46 -11.16
CA ARG A 84 -1.80 -11.25 -12.34
C ARG A 84 -1.67 -12.74 -12.06
N THR A 85 -1.45 -13.14 -10.80
CA THR A 85 -1.00 -14.50 -10.45
C THR A 85 -1.84 -15.20 -9.39
N GLY A 86 -2.73 -14.47 -8.70
CA GLY A 86 -3.50 -14.96 -7.55
C GLY A 86 -2.68 -15.14 -6.28
N ARG A 87 -1.37 -14.85 -6.30
CA ARG A 87 -0.48 -15.04 -5.15
C ARG A 87 0.11 -13.72 -4.68
N PHE A 88 -0.29 -13.31 -3.48
CA PHE A 88 0.33 -12.17 -2.80
C PHE A 88 1.60 -12.63 -2.08
N ASP A 89 2.68 -11.88 -2.26
CA ASP A 89 3.95 -12.19 -1.62
C ASP A 89 3.98 -11.65 -0.19
N ASN A 90 3.63 -12.52 0.77
CA ASN A 90 3.65 -12.25 2.21
C ASN A 90 5.02 -12.46 2.86
N SER A 91 6.10 -12.62 2.09
CA SER A 91 7.43 -12.54 2.68
C SER A 91 7.57 -11.19 3.39
N GLY A 92 7.98 -11.19 4.67
CA GLY A 92 8.20 -9.96 5.41
C GLY A 92 9.13 -9.03 4.61
N GLY A 93 8.68 -7.81 4.35
CA GLY A 93 9.49 -6.82 3.65
C GLY A 93 10.09 -5.82 4.63
N SER A 94 11.41 -5.73 4.68
CA SER A 94 12.09 -4.62 5.34
C SER A 94 12.16 -3.44 4.38
N VAL A 95 11.55 -2.33 4.75
CA VAL A 95 11.69 -1.05 4.06
C VAL A 95 12.73 -0.24 4.83
N ASP A 96 13.97 -0.30 4.37
CA ASP A 96 15.07 0.54 4.88
C ASP A 96 15.13 1.79 4.00
N VAL A 97 14.92 2.96 4.60
CA VAL A 97 14.88 4.27 3.92
C VAL A 97 15.69 5.29 4.69
#